data_AF-A0A956Q893-F1
#
_entry.id   AF-A0A956Q893-F1
#
_cell.length_a   1.000
_cell.length_b   1.000
_cell.length_c   1.000
_cell.angle_alpha   90.00
_cell.angle_beta   90.00
_cell.angle_gamma   90.00
#
_symmetry.space_group_name_H-M   'P 1'
#
loop_
_entity.id
_entity.type
_entity.pdbx_description
1 polymer ?
#
loop_
_entity_poly.entity_id
_entity_poly.type
_entity_poly.pdbx_seq_one_letter_code
_entity_poly.pdbx_strand_id
1 'polypeptide(L)'
;MIETVTAYHSRFRLSALLAVLAGMVLLGLMTSPARADILDTADPYAETEETVTDIEELAPGGQDSALPGAEPIYDQGVTVTVVEMEGNHHIRDREVLDIILTKPGSLYSKRRLKKDLQLLFDSGWFTDKLRAVPVATRDGIKVKYVLDENQLVTKIGFKGNTLVEDSELRALFKKQLGRPQNVNLINKGIEDVEGLYRDKGLVLSRVDDIDEPAAGEIMMTINEGTISSIEFEGNKKTKDK
;
A
#
# COMPACT_ATOMS: atom_id res chain seq x y z
N MET A 1 27.91 -7.14 52.73
CA MET A 1 27.58 -5.86 52.08
C MET A 1 27.40 -6.19 50.60
N ILE A 2 26.19 -6.60 50.16
CA ILE A 2 25.10 -5.73 49.65
C ILE A 2 25.55 -5.18 48.27
N GLU A 3 24.95 -5.34 47.09
CA GLU A 3 23.62 -5.74 46.56
C GLU A 3 23.78 -5.88 45.01
N THR A 4 23.34 -6.96 44.35
CA THR A 4 22.12 -7.13 43.51
C THR A 4 21.96 -6.32 42.20
N VAL A 5 21.84 -7.08 41.08
CA VAL A 5 20.79 -7.01 40.01
C VAL A 5 20.81 -5.76 39.10
N THR A 6 20.89 -5.90 37.77
CA THR A 6 19.67 -6.03 36.92
C THR A 6 19.97 -6.66 35.56
N ALA A 7 19.44 -7.87 35.36
CA ALA A 7 19.28 -8.49 34.07
C ALA A 7 18.11 -7.82 33.32
N TYR A 8 18.38 -7.28 32.13
CA TYR A 8 17.34 -6.75 31.25
C TYR A 8 16.81 -7.88 30.37
N HIS A 9 15.77 -8.56 30.85
CA HIS A 9 14.85 -9.33 30.02
C HIS A 9 13.76 -8.38 29.52
N SER A 10 13.67 -8.19 28.21
CA SER A 10 12.41 -7.78 27.57
C SER A 10 11.94 -8.92 26.67
N ARG A 11 10.79 -9.46 27.06
CA ARG A 11 10.05 -10.56 26.46
C ARG A 11 8.93 -9.96 25.59
N PHE A 12 8.65 -10.59 24.44
CA PHE A 12 7.40 -10.53 23.66
C PHE A 12 7.15 -9.20 22.90
N ARG A 13 6.73 -9.18 21.62
CA ARG A 13 5.69 -10.00 20.97
C ARG A 13 5.96 -10.26 19.47
N LEU A 14 5.80 -11.52 19.07
CA LEU A 14 5.35 -11.93 17.74
C LEU A 14 3.93 -11.37 17.49
N SER A 15 3.71 -10.71 16.35
CA SER A 15 2.41 -10.51 15.68
C SER A 15 2.63 -9.55 14.50
N ALA A 16 2.17 -9.76 13.27
CA ALA A 16 1.34 -10.82 12.71
C ALA A 16 1.58 -10.85 11.19
N LEU A 17 1.66 -12.08 10.69
CA LEU A 17 1.62 -12.46 9.28
C LEU A 17 0.32 -11.98 8.61
N LEU A 18 0.44 -11.60 7.34
CA LEU A 18 -0.64 -11.43 6.37
C LEU A 18 -1.62 -12.63 6.38
N ALA A 19 -2.91 -12.37 6.52
CA ALA A 19 -3.96 -13.30 6.08
C ALA A 19 -5.25 -12.53 5.75
N VAL A 20 -5.55 -12.33 4.45
CA VAL A 20 -6.88 -11.89 3.99
C VAL A 20 -7.22 -12.54 2.64
N LEU A 21 -8.40 -13.20 2.64
CA LEU A 21 -9.36 -13.47 1.54
C LEU A 21 -9.24 -14.72 0.65
N ALA A 22 -10.06 -15.72 1.00
CA ALA A 22 -11.00 -16.43 0.11
C ALA A 22 -12.12 -17.01 1.02
N GLY A 23 -13.42 -17.02 0.75
CA GLY A 23 -14.23 -16.60 -0.38
C GLY A 23 -15.72 -16.64 0.06
N MET A 24 -16.53 -15.95 -0.71
CA MET A 24 -17.99 -15.77 -0.59
C MET A 24 -18.75 -16.96 -1.23
N VAL A 25 -19.98 -17.28 -0.78
CA VAL A 25 -21.20 -17.60 -1.60
C VAL A 25 -22.35 -18.30 -0.80
N LEU A 26 -23.54 -17.66 -0.83
CA LEU A 26 -25.00 -18.07 -0.85
C LEU A 26 -25.56 -19.17 0.09
N LEU A 27 -26.86 -19.24 0.50
CA LEU A 27 -28.17 -18.94 -0.14
C LEU A 27 -29.36 -19.01 0.89
N GLY A 28 -30.42 -18.19 0.70
CA GLY A 28 -31.88 -18.47 0.95
C GLY A 28 -32.36 -18.59 2.41
N LEU A 29 -33.60 -18.27 2.84
CA LEU A 29 -34.92 -18.10 2.22
C LEU A 29 -35.90 -17.56 3.32
N MET A 30 -37.18 -17.33 2.95
CA MET A 30 -38.40 -17.14 3.79
C MET A 30 -38.76 -15.68 4.16
N THR A 31 -39.98 -15.15 4.10
CA THR A 31 -41.28 -15.42 3.44
C THR A 31 -42.20 -14.21 3.80
N SER A 32 -43.02 -13.75 2.85
CA SER A 32 -44.10 -12.73 3.01
C SER A 32 -45.24 -13.23 3.95
N PRO A 33 -46.11 -12.36 4.53
CA PRO A 33 -47.30 -11.85 3.81
C PRO A 33 -47.73 -10.39 4.08
N ALA A 34 -48.64 -9.91 3.20
CA ALA A 34 -49.38 -8.64 3.08
C ALA A 34 -50.05 -8.08 4.38
N ARG A 35 -50.42 -6.79 4.49
CA ARG A 35 -51.56 -6.11 3.81
C ARG A 35 -51.60 -4.59 4.11
N ALA A 36 -52.19 -3.86 3.16
CA ALA A 36 -52.29 -2.41 2.95
C ALA A 36 -52.93 -1.55 4.07
N ASP A 37 -52.59 -0.26 4.11
CA ASP A 37 -53.54 0.85 3.90
C ASP A 37 -52.88 2.26 3.82
N ILE A 38 -53.07 2.91 2.66
CA ILE A 38 -53.36 4.33 2.31
C ILE A 38 -52.55 5.55 2.85
N LEU A 39 -52.18 6.40 1.86
CA LEU A 39 -52.04 7.88 1.85
C LEU A 39 -50.98 8.55 2.75
N ASP A 40 -49.91 9.09 2.15
CA ASP A 40 -49.75 10.55 1.98
C ASP A 40 -48.49 10.85 1.15
N THR A 41 -48.64 11.61 0.07
CA THR A 41 -47.57 12.11 -0.78
C THR A 41 -47.19 13.50 -0.29
N ALA A 42 -46.03 13.64 0.35
CA ALA A 42 -45.42 14.93 0.63
C ALA A 42 -44.00 14.97 0.03
N ASP A 43 -43.88 15.79 -0.99
CA ASP A 43 -42.68 16.12 -1.76
C ASP A 43 -41.68 16.89 -0.85
N PRO A 44 -40.42 16.45 -0.69
CA PRO A 44 -39.46 17.14 0.18
C PRO A 44 -38.72 18.30 -0.52
N TYR A 45 -39.15 18.72 -1.71
CA TYR A 45 -38.54 19.82 -2.49
C TYR A 45 -39.45 21.04 -2.62
N ALA A 46 -40.08 21.46 -1.51
CA ALA A 46 -40.72 22.77 -1.45
C ALA A 46 -39.65 23.85 -1.23
N GLU A 47 -39.42 24.67 -2.25
CA GLU A 47 -38.64 25.90 -2.21
C GLU A 47 -39.24 26.88 -1.19
N THR A 48 -38.39 27.46 -0.35
CA THR A 48 -38.71 28.71 0.36
C THR A 48 -37.73 29.77 -0.10
N GLU A 49 -38.26 30.70 -0.90
CA GLU A 49 -37.63 31.99 -1.15
C GLU A 49 -37.55 32.77 0.17
N GLU A 50 -36.34 33.09 0.61
CA GLU A 50 -36.13 34.20 1.54
C GLU A 50 -35.36 35.31 0.81
N THR A 51 -36.07 36.39 0.56
CA THR A 51 -35.55 37.71 0.23
C THR A 51 -34.84 38.31 1.43
N VAL A 52 -33.54 38.61 1.32
CA VAL A 52 -32.90 39.60 2.18
C VAL A 52 -32.02 40.52 1.33
N THR A 53 -32.30 41.79 1.51
CA THR A 53 -31.72 42.99 0.92
C THR A 53 -30.27 43.23 1.36
N ASP A 54 -29.66 44.21 0.69
CA ASP A 54 -28.45 44.96 1.06
C ASP A 54 -27.14 44.50 0.37
N ILE A 55 -26.87 45.18 -0.74
CA ILE A 55 -25.57 45.22 -1.42
C ILE A 55 -24.75 46.28 -0.68
N GLU A 56 -23.89 45.86 0.24
CA GLU A 56 -22.85 46.73 0.80
C GLU A 56 -21.51 46.52 0.06
N GLU A 57 -20.87 47.66 -0.18
CA GLU A 57 -19.80 47.94 -1.12
C GLU A 57 -18.44 47.33 -0.69
N LEU A 58 -17.81 46.54 -1.57
CA LEU A 58 -16.48 45.98 -1.35
C LEU A 58 -15.37 46.98 -1.72
N ALA A 59 -14.69 47.51 -0.72
CA ALA A 59 -13.32 48.01 -0.86
C ALA A 59 -12.31 46.95 -0.36
N PRO A 60 -11.09 46.86 -0.94
CA PRO A 60 -10.22 45.70 -0.82
C PRO A 60 -9.29 45.81 0.39
N GLY A 61 -9.26 44.77 1.23
CA GLY A 61 -8.31 44.67 2.33
C GLY A 61 -8.10 43.21 2.70
N GLY A 62 -6.92 42.68 2.41
CA GLY A 62 -6.57 41.29 2.70
C GLY A 62 -6.52 41.00 4.20
N GLN A 63 -6.93 39.79 4.55
CA GLN A 63 -6.37 39.03 5.67
C GLN A 63 -6.70 37.55 5.48
N ASP A 64 -5.64 36.76 5.49
CA ASP A 64 -5.60 35.31 5.44
C ASP A 64 -6.09 34.78 6.80
N SER A 65 -7.38 34.49 6.92
CA SER A 65 -7.97 33.83 8.09
C SER A 65 -8.79 32.63 7.62
N ALA A 66 -8.11 31.49 7.51
CA ALA A 66 -8.79 30.20 7.39
C ALA A 66 -9.58 29.93 8.69
N LEU A 67 -10.91 29.88 8.58
CA LEU A 67 -11.81 29.43 9.65
C LEU A 67 -11.55 27.95 9.96
N PRO A 68 -11.36 27.56 11.23
CA PRO A 68 -11.25 26.15 11.60
C PRO A 68 -12.64 25.50 11.54
N GLY A 69 -12.83 24.54 10.62
CA GLY A 69 -13.93 23.58 10.69
C GLY A 69 -14.99 23.61 9.58
N ALA A 70 -14.91 24.52 8.60
CA ALA A 70 -15.74 24.42 7.40
C ALA A 70 -15.00 23.63 6.32
N GLU A 71 -15.46 22.42 5.99
CA GLU A 71 -14.99 21.76 4.76
C GLU A 71 -15.47 22.59 3.57
N PRO A 72 -14.58 23.14 2.73
CA PRO A 72 -15.01 23.84 1.54
C PRO A 72 -15.78 22.89 0.61
N ILE A 73 -17.02 23.25 0.30
CA ILE A 73 -17.86 22.55 -0.67
C ILE A 73 -17.37 22.96 -2.07
N TYR A 74 -16.49 22.16 -2.65
CA TYR A 74 -16.08 22.32 -4.04
C TYR A 74 -16.99 21.45 -4.92
N ASP A 75 -18.17 21.97 -5.26
CA ASP A 75 -19.08 21.31 -6.18
C ASP A 75 -18.96 21.93 -7.58
N GLN A 76 -18.57 21.08 -8.53
CA GLN A 76 -18.41 21.24 -9.99
C GLN A 76 -17.70 22.50 -10.54
N GLY A 77 -16.62 22.27 -11.32
CA GLY A 77 -16.04 23.27 -12.23
C GLY A 77 -14.73 23.92 -11.76
N VAL A 78 -14.30 23.68 -10.52
CA VAL A 78 -13.01 24.18 -10.03
C VAL A 78 -11.87 23.27 -10.50
N THR A 79 -10.82 23.88 -11.03
CA THR A 79 -9.64 23.17 -11.56
C THR A 79 -8.56 23.06 -10.50
N VAL A 80 -7.84 21.94 -10.50
CA VAL A 80 -6.62 21.76 -9.72
C VAL A 80 -5.50 22.56 -10.39
N THR A 81 -4.97 23.57 -9.72
CA THR A 81 -3.90 24.41 -10.26
C THR A 81 -2.53 23.85 -9.94
N VAL A 82 -2.36 23.31 -8.73
CA VAL A 82 -1.09 22.84 -8.19
C VAL A 82 -1.28 21.52 -7.48
N VAL A 83 -0.34 20.61 -7.68
CA VAL A 83 -0.20 19.38 -6.90
C VAL A 83 1.13 19.45 -6.16
N GLU A 84 1.08 19.39 -4.84
CA GLU A 84 2.25 19.35 -3.95
C GLU A 84 2.33 17.99 -3.27
N MET A 85 3.56 17.56 -2.97
CA MET A 85 3.85 16.30 -2.30
C MET A 85 4.70 16.59 -1.06
N GLU A 86 4.41 15.88 0.02
CA GLU A 86 5.14 15.96 1.28
C GLU A 86 5.27 14.56 1.87
N GLY A 87 6.42 14.26 2.48
CA GLY A 87 6.66 13.00 3.19
C GLY A 87 7.23 11.87 2.33
N ASN A 88 7.36 12.07 1.02
CA ASN A 88 8.20 11.22 0.19
C ASN A 88 9.68 11.66 0.26
N HIS A 89 10.56 10.69 0.45
CA HIS A 89 12.00 10.89 0.62
C HIS A 89 12.80 10.03 -0.37
N HIS A 90 12.35 8.80 -0.63
CA HIS A 90 13.01 7.85 -1.52
C HIS A 90 12.21 7.61 -2.80
N ILE A 91 10.90 7.84 -2.78
CA ILE A 91 10.06 7.89 -3.97
C ILE A 91 10.07 9.31 -4.50
N ARG A 92 10.43 9.48 -5.78
CA ARG A 92 10.47 10.80 -6.41
C ARG A 92 9.06 11.29 -6.71
N ASP A 93 8.84 12.60 -6.66
CA ASP A 93 7.54 13.24 -6.97
C ASP A 93 6.97 12.77 -8.31
N ARG A 94 7.83 12.63 -9.32
CA ARG A 94 7.42 12.10 -10.64
C ARG A 94 6.79 10.71 -10.57
N GLU A 95 7.27 9.83 -9.71
CA GLU A 95 6.73 8.46 -9.58
C GLU A 95 5.38 8.48 -8.88
N VAL A 96 5.22 9.34 -7.87
CA VAL A 96 3.91 9.58 -7.24
C VAL A 96 2.94 10.17 -8.26
N LEU A 97 3.40 11.15 -9.05
CA LEU A 97 2.61 11.75 -10.12
C LEU A 97 2.16 10.64 -11.08
N ASP A 98 3.05 9.78 -11.55
CA ASP A 98 2.71 8.71 -12.51
C ASP A 98 1.62 7.74 -11.98
N ILE A 99 1.47 7.62 -10.67
CA ILE A 99 0.44 6.78 -10.02
C ILE A 99 -0.92 7.49 -9.92
N ILE A 100 -0.94 8.77 -9.58
CA ILE A 100 -2.19 9.51 -9.33
C ILE A 100 -2.87 10.00 -10.62
N LEU A 101 -4.19 10.06 -10.59
CA LEU A 101 -5.01 10.56 -11.69
C LEU A 101 -5.16 12.09 -11.65
N THR A 102 -5.10 12.69 -10.46
CA THR A 102 -5.21 14.15 -10.31
C THR A 102 -3.93 14.85 -10.77
N LYS A 103 -4.09 15.80 -11.70
CA LYS A 103 -3.00 16.58 -12.29
C LYS A 103 -3.34 18.07 -12.28
N PRO A 104 -2.33 18.96 -12.31
CA PRO A 104 -2.56 20.36 -12.68
C PRO A 104 -3.38 20.45 -13.99
N GLY A 105 -4.39 21.32 -14.00
CA GLY A 105 -5.33 21.46 -15.10
C GLY A 105 -6.52 20.49 -15.09
N SER A 106 -6.54 19.48 -14.21
CA SER A 106 -7.67 18.55 -14.10
C SER A 106 -8.78 19.10 -13.20
N LEU A 107 -10.03 18.75 -13.49
CA LEU A 107 -11.16 19.12 -12.60
C LEU A 107 -11.01 18.48 -11.23
N TYR A 108 -11.23 19.27 -10.18
CA TYR A 108 -11.24 18.78 -8.81
C TYR A 108 -12.40 17.79 -8.58
N SER A 109 -12.11 16.71 -7.85
CA SER A 109 -13.13 15.76 -7.43
C SER A 109 -12.69 15.00 -6.18
N LYS A 110 -13.49 15.06 -5.10
CA LYS A 110 -13.28 14.25 -3.88
C LYS A 110 -13.17 12.75 -4.22
N ARG A 111 -13.97 12.26 -5.16
CA ARG A 111 -13.93 10.86 -5.63
C ARG A 111 -12.60 10.51 -6.29
N ARG A 112 -12.05 11.42 -7.10
CA ARG A 112 -10.73 11.22 -7.74
C ARG A 112 -9.61 11.21 -6.70
N LEU A 113 -9.61 12.14 -5.74
CA LEU A 113 -8.63 12.14 -4.66
C LEU A 113 -8.65 10.83 -3.86
N LYS A 114 -9.85 10.32 -3.53
CA LYS A 114 -9.96 9.01 -2.86
C LYS A 114 -9.37 7.88 -3.70
N LYS A 115 -9.60 7.90 -5.03
CA LYS A 115 -9.02 6.89 -5.93
C LYS A 115 -7.51 7.02 -6.03
N ASP A 116 -6.97 8.23 -6.01
CA ASP A 116 -5.53 8.47 -6.01
C ASP A 116 -4.86 7.90 -4.75
N LEU A 117 -5.43 8.14 -3.58
CA LEU A 117 -4.93 7.56 -2.32
C LEU A 117 -4.96 6.03 -2.36
N GLN A 118 -6.00 5.43 -2.92
CA GLN A 118 -6.06 3.99 -3.12
C GLN A 118 -4.96 3.50 -4.07
N LEU A 119 -4.75 4.16 -5.21
CA LEU A 119 -3.70 3.79 -6.17
C LEU A 119 -2.30 3.91 -5.56
N LEU A 120 -2.06 4.94 -4.74
CA LEU A 120 -0.82 5.11 -4.00
C LEU A 120 -0.60 3.98 -2.99
N PHE A 121 -1.63 3.62 -2.22
CA PHE A 121 -1.56 2.47 -1.32
C PHE A 121 -1.31 1.15 -2.08
N ASP A 122 -2.08 0.91 -3.15
CA ASP A 122 -1.97 -0.29 -3.98
C ASP A 122 -0.62 -0.42 -4.69
N SER A 123 0.08 0.71 -4.89
CA SER A 123 1.45 0.69 -5.43
C SER A 123 2.44 -0.05 -4.52
N GLY A 124 2.12 -0.17 -3.22
CA GLY A 124 2.90 -0.90 -2.23
C GLY A 124 4.13 -0.15 -1.71
N TRP A 125 4.29 1.14 -2.03
CA TRP A 125 5.42 1.97 -1.54
C TRP A 125 5.11 2.74 -0.27
N PHE A 126 3.83 2.93 0.04
CA PHE A 126 3.36 3.80 1.12
C PHE A 126 2.53 3.01 2.12
N THR A 127 2.48 3.52 3.35
CA THR A 127 1.61 2.99 4.41
C THR A 127 0.16 3.42 4.18
N ASP A 128 -0.74 3.04 5.07
CA ASP A 128 -2.13 3.50 5.08
C ASP A 128 -2.31 4.95 5.56
N LYS A 129 -1.24 5.61 6.04
CA LYS A 129 -1.27 6.98 6.59
C LYS A 129 -1.22 8.09 5.53
N LEU A 130 -1.81 7.83 4.37
CA LEU A 130 -1.88 8.76 3.24
C LEU A 130 -3.02 9.77 3.41
N ARG A 131 -2.78 11.03 3.05
CA ARG A 131 -3.82 12.08 3.03
C ARG A 131 -3.71 12.97 1.80
N ALA A 132 -4.86 13.36 1.24
CA ALA A 132 -4.95 14.39 0.22
C ALA A 132 -5.71 15.58 0.80
N VAL A 133 -5.04 16.73 0.92
CA VAL A 133 -5.58 17.95 1.51
C VAL A 133 -5.82 18.99 0.40
N PRO A 134 -7.07 19.23 0.00
CA PRO A 134 -7.38 20.32 -0.91
C PRO A 134 -7.35 21.66 -0.16
N VAL A 135 -6.75 22.66 -0.79
CA VAL A 135 -6.64 24.03 -0.28
C VAL A 135 -7.18 24.97 -1.36
N ALA A 136 -8.17 25.78 -1.00
CA ALA A 136 -8.69 26.81 -1.90
C ALA A 136 -7.62 27.88 -2.14
N THR A 137 -7.49 28.32 -3.38
CA THR A 137 -6.60 29.41 -3.79
C THR A 137 -7.38 30.36 -4.70
N ARG A 138 -6.82 31.54 -4.97
CA ARG A 138 -7.45 32.52 -5.89
C ARG A 138 -7.65 31.96 -7.30
N ASP A 139 -6.76 31.07 -7.74
CA ASP A 139 -6.71 30.56 -9.11
C ASP A 139 -7.39 29.17 -9.28
N GLY A 140 -7.86 28.57 -8.19
CA GLY A 140 -8.45 27.23 -8.18
C GLY A 140 -8.12 26.45 -6.92
N ILE A 141 -7.92 25.14 -7.03
CA ILE A 141 -7.59 24.28 -5.88
C ILE A 141 -6.15 23.80 -5.98
N LYS A 142 -5.40 23.98 -4.89
CA LYS A 142 -4.15 23.28 -4.68
C LYS A 142 -4.42 21.99 -3.92
N VAL A 143 -3.84 20.87 -4.37
CA VAL A 143 -3.94 19.59 -3.66
C VAL A 143 -2.58 19.24 -3.09
N LYS A 144 -2.50 19.11 -1.76
CA LYS A 144 -1.31 18.62 -1.07
C LYS A 144 -1.48 17.16 -0.70
N TYR A 145 -0.66 16.28 -1.27
CA TYR A 145 -0.57 14.87 -0.87
C TYR A 145 0.45 14.75 0.26
N VAL A 146 0.00 14.31 1.42
CA VAL A 146 0.86 13.92 2.55
C VAL A 146 1.03 12.41 2.49
N LEU A 147 2.27 12.00 2.25
CA LEU A 147 2.68 10.63 2.01
C LEU A 147 3.45 10.10 3.22
N ASP A 148 3.39 8.79 3.43
CA ASP A 148 4.15 8.08 4.46
C ASP A 148 4.74 6.83 3.80
N GLU A 149 6.05 6.85 3.55
CA GLU A 149 6.75 5.74 2.88
C GLU A 149 6.89 4.53 3.80
N ASN A 150 6.90 3.33 3.21
CA ASN A 150 7.28 2.12 3.94
C ASN A 150 8.75 2.19 4.42
N GLN A 151 9.10 1.31 5.36
CA GLN A 151 10.46 1.19 5.88
C GLN A 151 11.48 1.05 4.73
N LEU A 152 12.55 1.86 4.77
CA LEU A 152 13.62 1.79 3.78
C LEU A 152 14.34 0.44 3.85
N VAL A 153 14.44 -0.28 2.73
CA VAL A 153 15.24 -1.50 2.64
C VAL A 153 16.69 -1.13 2.39
N THR A 154 17.53 -1.26 3.41
CA THR A 154 18.96 -0.93 3.37
C THR A 154 19.80 -2.14 2.99
N LYS A 155 19.33 -3.36 3.30
CA LYS A 155 20.10 -4.59 3.08
C LYS A 155 19.19 -5.79 2.82
N ILE A 156 19.65 -6.66 1.93
CA ILE A 156 19.05 -7.97 1.67
C ILE A 156 20.17 -9.02 1.79
N GLY A 157 19.97 -9.95 2.71
CA GLY A 157 20.88 -11.06 3.01
C GLY A 157 20.23 -12.42 2.78
N PHE A 158 21.08 -13.44 2.67
CA PHE A 158 20.66 -14.81 2.38
C PHE A 158 21.35 -15.77 3.35
N LYS A 159 20.69 -16.89 3.65
CA LYS A 159 21.21 -18.03 4.41
C LYS A 159 20.80 -19.32 3.72
N GLY A 160 21.60 -20.36 3.88
CA GLY A 160 21.30 -21.70 3.34
C GLY A 160 21.61 -21.88 1.85
N ASN A 161 21.96 -20.80 1.14
CA ASN A 161 22.57 -20.88 -0.18
C ASN A 161 24.03 -21.35 -0.07
N THR A 162 24.36 -22.44 -0.76
CA THR A 162 25.72 -23.00 -0.85
C THR A 162 26.18 -23.17 -2.29
N LEU A 163 25.23 -23.27 -3.24
CA LEU A 163 25.47 -23.47 -4.66
C LEU A 163 25.35 -22.17 -5.47
N VAL A 164 24.74 -21.13 -4.90
CA VAL A 164 24.61 -19.81 -5.51
C VAL A 164 25.15 -18.72 -4.58
N GLU A 165 26.01 -17.87 -5.12
CA GLU A 165 26.65 -16.78 -4.37
C GLU A 165 25.64 -15.69 -3.98
N ASP A 166 25.82 -15.13 -2.79
CA ASP A 166 25.01 -14.01 -2.27
C ASP A 166 24.88 -12.85 -3.26
N SER A 167 25.95 -12.56 -4.00
CA SER A 167 25.99 -11.45 -4.95
C SER A 167 25.08 -11.66 -6.15
N GLU A 168 24.92 -12.91 -6.61
CA GLU A 168 24.04 -13.29 -7.71
C GLU A 168 22.57 -13.17 -7.27
N LEU A 169 22.25 -13.69 -6.08
CA LEU A 169 20.92 -13.57 -5.49
C LEU A 169 20.55 -12.10 -5.23
N ARG A 170 21.45 -11.32 -4.63
CA ARG A 170 21.22 -9.90 -4.35
C ARG A 170 20.98 -9.09 -5.62
N ALA A 171 21.56 -9.48 -6.75
CA ALA A 171 21.36 -8.79 -8.02
C ALA A 171 19.90 -8.84 -8.50
N LEU A 172 19.13 -9.85 -8.10
CA LEU A 172 17.70 -9.99 -8.42
C LEU A 172 16.85 -8.94 -7.70
N PHE A 173 17.32 -8.45 -6.54
CA PHE A 173 16.61 -7.45 -5.73
C PHE A 173 17.07 -6.00 -5.95
N LYS A 174 17.82 -5.72 -7.02
CA LYS A 174 18.32 -4.36 -7.33
C LYS A 174 17.22 -3.30 -7.39
N LYS A 175 15.99 -3.67 -7.76
CA LYS A 175 14.84 -2.76 -7.81
C LYS A 175 14.27 -2.41 -6.43
N GLN A 176 14.57 -3.18 -5.40
CA GLN A 176 14.09 -3.00 -4.02
C GLN A 176 15.15 -2.34 -3.12
N LEU A 177 16.44 -2.65 -3.31
CA LEU A 177 17.52 -2.10 -2.49
C LEU A 177 17.57 -0.57 -2.56
N GLY A 178 17.68 0.08 -1.38
CA GLY A 178 17.72 1.53 -1.26
C GLY A 178 16.37 2.21 -1.52
N ARG A 179 15.27 1.46 -1.52
CA ARG A 179 13.91 1.97 -1.69
C ARG A 179 12.99 1.52 -0.56
N PRO A 180 11.85 2.20 -0.32
CA PRO A 180 10.85 1.76 0.65
C PRO A 180 10.42 0.33 0.37
N GLN A 181 10.14 -0.45 1.41
CA GLN A 181 9.76 -1.84 1.27
C GLN A 181 8.53 -1.98 0.36
N ASN A 182 8.63 -2.82 -0.67
CA ASN A 182 7.52 -3.12 -1.57
C ASN A 182 7.35 -4.64 -1.69
N VAL A 183 6.25 -5.14 -1.11
CA VAL A 183 5.96 -6.57 -1.04
C VAL A 183 5.87 -7.21 -2.43
N ASN A 184 5.35 -6.48 -3.43
CA ASN A 184 5.26 -7.00 -4.80
C ASN A 184 6.65 -7.23 -5.40
N LEU A 185 7.61 -6.33 -5.15
CA LEU A 185 8.98 -6.50 -5.63
C LEU A 185 9.74 -7.58 -4.87
N ILE A 186 9.49 -7.72 -3.56
CA ILE A 186 10.10 -8.78 -2.75
C ILE A 186 9.61 -10.15 -3.23
N ASN A 187 8.30 -10.32 -3.43
CA ASN A 187 7.73 -11.55 -3.97
C ASN A 187 8.25 -11.86 -5.36
N LYS A 188 8.33 -10.86 -6.26
CA LYS A 188 8.95 -11.05 -7.58
C LYS A 188 10.41 -11.50 -7.45
N GLY A 189 11.18 -10.91 -6.55
CA GLY A 189 12.56 -11.29 -6.31
C GLY A 189 12.69 -12.71 -5.77
N ILE A 190 11.77 -13.17 -4.93
CA ILE A 190 11.70 -14.56 -4.46
C ILE A 190 11.43 -15.52 -5.62
N GLU A 191 10.44 -15.21 -6.47
CA GLU A 191 10.17 -15.99 -7.68
C GLU A 191 11.40 -16.05 -8.61
N ASP A 192 12.13 -14.93 -8.72
CA ASP A 192 13.34 -14.85 -9.54
C ASP A 192 14.48 -15.67 -8.92
N VAL A 193 14.59 -15.72 -7.57
CA VAL A 193 15.54 -16.60 -6.86
C VAL A 193 15.22 -18.07 -7.17
N GLU A 194 13.97 -18.49 -6.98
CA GLU A 194 13.56 -19.88 -7.27
C GLU A 194 13.71 -20.23 -8.75
N GLY A 195 13.45 -19.26 -9.63
CA GLY A 195 13.71 -19.36 -11.07
C GLY A 195 15.19 -19.58 -11.38
N LEU A 196 16.08 -18.81 -10.76
CA LEU A 196 17.52 -18.96 -10.92
C LEU A 196 18.00 -20.36 -10.51
N TYR A 197 17.53 -20.89 -9.38
CA TYR A 197 17.86 -22.24 -8.96
C TYR A 197 17.33 -23.30 -9.93
N ARG A 198 16.08 -23.15 -10.40
CA ARG A 198 15.49 -24.04 -11.40
C ARG A 198 16.27 -24.06 -12.70
N ASP A 199 16.73 -22.90 -13.18
CA ASP A 199 17.54 -22.78 -14.39
C ASP A 199 18.92 -23.46 -14.24
N LYS A 200 19.42 -23.58 -13.00
CA LYS A 200 20.62 -24.36 -12.65
C LYS A 200 20.34 -25.85 -12.39
N GLY A 201 19.10 -26.32 -12.60
CA GLY A 201 18.70 -27.71 -12.41
C GLY A 201 18.32 -28.08 -10.97
N LEU A 202 18.27 -27.10 -10.06
CA LEU A 202 17.96 -27.29 -8.65
C LEU A 202 16.47 -27.05 -8.40
N VAL A 203 15.63 -27.96 -8.91
CA VAL A 203 14.16 -27.79 -8.97
C VAL A 203 13.46 -27.84 -7.61
N LEU A 204 14.13 -28.37 -6.58
CA LEU A 204 13.60 -28.44 -5.22
C LEU A 204 13.89 -27.18 -4.41
N SER A 205 14.71 -26.27 -4.93
CA SER A 205 15.12 -25.10 -4.19
C SER A 205 13.98 -24.10 -4.02
N ARG A 206 13.85 -23.54 -2.82
CA ARG A 206 12.81 -22.56 -2.47
C ARG A 206 13.24 -21.62 -1.35
N VAL A 207 12.57 -20.48 -1.22
CA VAL A 207 12.73 -19.61 -0.05
C VAL A 207 11.77 -20.09 1.04
N ASP A 208 12.33 -20.64 2.13
CA ASP A 208 11.55 -21.23 3.22
C ASP A 208 11.08 -20.18 4.23
N ASP A 209 11.86 -19.12 4.43
CA ASP A 209 11.59 -18.13 5.47
C ASP A 209 12.13 -16.74 5.13
N ILE A 210 11.50 -15.71 5.70
CA ILE A 210 11.87 -14.31 5.56
C ILE A 210 11.79 -13.63 6.93
N ASP A 211 12.94 -13.15 7.40
CA ASP A 211 13.07 -12.44 8.66
C ASP A 211 13.51 -10.98 8.43
N GLU A 212 13.20 -10.12 9.40
CA GLU A 212 13.73 -8.77 9.50
C GLU A 212 14.57 -8.63 10.78
N PRO A 213 15.87 -9.00 10.77
CA PRO A 213 16.72 -8.95 11.96
C PRO A 213 16.95 -7.53 12.51
N ALA A 214 16.81 -6.52 11.67
CA ALA A 214 16.87 -5.11 12.05
C ALA A 214 16.03 -4.29 11.06
N ALA A 215 15.61 -3.08 11.46
CA ALA A 215 14.79 -2.23 10.61
C ALA A 215 15.43 -2.00 9.24
N GLY A 216 14.75 -2.44 8.17
CA GLY A 216 15.23 -2.32 6.80
C GLY A 216 16.25 -3.36 6.35
N GLU A 217 16.60 -4.33 7.20
CA GLU A 217 17.41 -5.49 6.83
C GLU A 217 16.51 -6.71 6.60
N ILE A 218 16.42 -7.20 5.36
CA ILE A 218 15.67 -8.42 5.03
C ILE A 218 16.65 -9.60 4.98
N MET A 219 16.32 -10.69 5.65
CA MET A 219 17.10 -11.94 5.62
C MET A 219 16.23 -13.07 5.08
N MET A 220 16.67 -13.73 4.01
CA MET A 220 15.96 -14.85 3.40
C MET A 220 16.68 -16.17 3.67
N THR A 221 15.94 -17.17 4.11
CA THR A 221 16.44 -18.53 4.28
C THR A 221 16.07 -19.35 3.06
N ILE A 222 17.10 -19.81 2.33
CA ILE A 222 16.97 -20.64 1.13
C ILE A 222 17.24 -22.09 1.52
N ASN A 223 16.37 -22.98 1.05
CA ASN A 223 16.57 -24.40 1.11
C ASN A 223 16.84 -24.90 -0.30
N GLU A 224 18.05 -25.39 -0.57
CA GLU A 224 18.44 -25.86 -1.90
C GLU A 224 17.87 -27.26 -2.23
N GLY A 225 17.39 -27.98 -1.22
CA GLY A 225 16.91 -29.35 -1.32
C GLY A 225 18.04 -30.39 -1.34
N THR A 226 17.80 -31.56 -0.77
CA THR A 226 18.71 -32.72 -0.84
C THR A 226 17.96 -33.94 -1.38
N ILE A 227 18.61 -34.69 -2.26
CA ILE A 227 18.08 -35.95 -2.78
C ILE A 227 18.56 -37.06 -1.84
N SER A 228 17.63 -37.71 -1.14
CA SER A 228 17.95 -38.77 -0.17
C SER A 228 18.27 -40.12 -0.82
N SER A 229 17.55 -40.49 -1.87
CA SER A 229 17.73 -41.75 -2.61
C SER A 229 17.17 -41.64 -4.02
N ILE A 230 17.72 -42.46 -4.92
CA ILE A 230 17.19 -42.66 -6.28
C ILE A 230 16.93 -44.16 -6.39
N GLU A 231 15.68 -44.54 -6.64
CA GLU A 231 15.28 -45.93 -6.87
C GLU A 231 14.96 -46.12 -8.35
N PHE A 232 15.53 -47.16 -8.96
CA PHE A 232 15.28 -47.50 -10.36
C PHE A 232 14.36 -48.72 -10.44
N GLU A 233 13.17 -48.55 -11.00
CA GLU A 233 12.28 -49.66 -11.30
C GLU A 233 12.46 -50.14 -12.76
N GLY A 234 12.30 -51.44 -13.00
CA GLY A 234 12.26 -52.00 -14.37
C GLY A 234 13.62 -52.42 -14.96
N ASN A 235 14.70 -52.35 -14.20
CA ASN A 235 16.01 -52.85 -14.62
C ASN A 235 16.03 -54.40 -14.73
N LYS A 236 15.78 -54.94 -15.93
CA LYS A 236 15.78 -56.39 -16.19
C LYS A 236 17.15 -56.97 -16.57
N LYS A 237 18.11 -56.13 -16.98
CA LYS A 237 19.44 -56.54 -17.47
C LYS A 237 20.62 -55.77 -16.90
N THR A 238 20.38 -54.80 -16.03
CA THR A 238 21.41 -53.97 -15.40
C THR A 238 21.16 -53.92 -13.89
N LYS A 239 22.22 -53.76 -13.11
CA LYS A 239 22.11 -53.56 -11.66
C LYS A 239 22.20 -52.07 -11.35
N ASP A 240 21.45 -51.65 -10.34
CA ASP A 240 21.63 -50.36 -9.69
C ASP A 240 23.01 -50.36 -8.99
N LYS A 241 23.70 -49.23 -9.03
CA LYS A 241 25.02 -49.05 -8.42
C LYS A 241 24.89 -48.41 -7.05
#